data_AF-A0A423HCG8-F1
#
_entry.id   AF-A0A423HCG8-F1
#
_cell.length_a   1.000
_cell.length_b   1.000
_cell.length_c   1.000
_cell.angle_alpha   90.00
_cell.angle_beta   90.00
_cell.angle_gamma   90.00
#
_symmetry.space_group_name_H-M   'P 1'
#
loop_
_entity.id
_entity.type
_entity.pdbx_description
1 polymer ?
#
loop_
_entity_poly.entity_id
_entity_poly.type
_entity_poly.pdbx_seq_one_letter_code
_entity_poly.pdbx_strand_id
1 'polypeptide(L)'
;MREQALRQLTKDKLIAITGDGPRTTARWQAAVLRAISELMQYSDTAREENQDLRIPFAKALHDLYGGQKSDAELTEMVLLMLEVETAPFLGKGP
;
A
#
# COMPACT_ATOMS: atom_id res chain seq x y z
N MET A 1 -12.21 -11.87 3.30
CA MET A 1 -11.55 -11.13 2.19
C MET A 1 -10.12 -10.76 2.56
N ARG A 2 -9.90 -10.14 3.72
CA ARG A 2 -8.57 -9.84 4.28
C ARG A 2 -7.47 -10.91 4.12
N GLU A 3 -7.70 -12.17 4.50
CA GLU A 3 -6.68 -13.21 4.32
C GLU A 3 -6.31 -13.46 2.85
N GLN A 4 -7.28 -13.35 1.96
CA GLN A 4 -7.05 -13.49 0.52
C GLN A 4 -6.24 -12.31 -0.01
N ALA A 5 -6.51 -11.08 0.47
CA ALA A 5 -5.68 -9.92 0.18
C ALA A 5 -4.24 -10.13 0.66
N LEU A 6 -4.02 -10.57 1.90
CA LEU A 6 -2.68 -10.85 2.43
C LEU A 6 -1.94 -11.91 1.59
N ARG A 7 -2.61 -13.01 1.24
CA ARG A 7 -2.04 -14.05 0.37
C ARG A 7 -1.66 -13.48 -0.99
N GLN A 8 -2.52 -12.68 -1.60
CA GLN A 8 -2.25 -12.07 -2.91
C GLN A 8 -1.08 -11.08 -2.85
N LEU A 9 -1.08 -10.16 -1.89
CA LEU A 9 -0.02 -9.15 -1.72
C LEU A 9 1.33 -9.80 -1.39
N THR A 10 1.34 -10.90 -0.66
CA THR A 10 2.55 -11.69 -0.38
C THR A 10 3.04 -12.41 -1.64
N LYS A 11 2.13 -13.05 -2.38
CA LYS A 11 2.43 -13.73 -3.66
C LYS A 11 3.07 -12.75 -4.67
N ASP A 12 2.56 -11.53 -4.72
CA ASP A 12 3.04 -10.49 -5.64
C ASP A 12 4.24 -9.69 -5.08
N LYS A 13 4.77 -10.13 -3.93
CA LYS A 13 5.95 -9.56 -3.26
C LYS A 13 5.77 -8.08 -2.90
N LEU A 14 4.56 -7.64 -2.59
CA LEU A 14 4.26 -6.31 -2.04
C LEU A 14 4.39 -6.30 -0.52
N ILE A 15 4.08 -7.43 0.12
CA ILE A 15 4.35 -7.73 1.52
C ILE A 15 5.34 -8.88 1.61
N ALA A 16 6.27 -8.81 2.57
CA ALA A 16 7.09 -9.91 3.03
C ALA A 16 6.71 -10.28 4.47
N ILE A 17 6.63 -11.58 4.78
CA ILE A 17 6.45 -12.06 6.15
C ILE A 17 7.84 -12.25 6.78
N THR A 18 8.17 -11.45 7.79
CA THR A 18 9.44 -11.56 8.53
C THR A 18 9.20 -12.09 9.95
N GLY A 19 10.27 -12.35 10.70
CA GLY A 19 10.17 -12.75 12.11
C GLY A 19 9.47 -11.72 13.00
N ASP A 20 9.50 -10.44 12.59
CA ASP A 20 8.88 -9.31 13.29
C ASP A 20 7.50 -8.93 12.72
N GLY A 21 6.90 -9.83 11.95
CA GLY A 21 5.60 -9.66 11.30
C GLY A 21 5.65 -9.25 9.82
N PRO A 22 4.49 -8.96 9.20
CA PRO A 22 4.42 -8.48 7.83
C PRO A 22 5.11 -7.13 7.66
N ARG A 23 5.87 -6.96 6.57
CA ARG A 23 6.52 -5.70 6.19
C ARG A 23 6.31 -5.42 4.71
N THR A 24 6.17 -4.15 4.36
CA THR A 24 6.13 -3.76 2.95
C THR A 24 7.50 -3.90 2.30
N THR A 25 7.52 -4.20 1.00
CA THR A 25 8.76 -4.43 0.26
C THR A 25 9.19 -3.20 -0.54
N ALA A 26 10.42 -3.20 -1.05
CA ALA A 26 10.88 -2.19 -2.01
C ALA A 26 9.98 -2.10 -3.26
N ARG A 27 9.37 -3.22 -3.70
CA ARG A 27 8.42 -3.22 -4.82
C ARG A 27 7.18 -2.40 -4.50
N TRP A 28 6.66 -2.52 -3.28
CA TRP A 28 5.56 -1.68 -2.82
C TRP A 28 5.97 -0.21 -2.73
N GLN A 29 7.09 0.09 -2.08
CA GLN A 29 7.58 1.46 -1.94
C GLN A 29 7.77 2.15 -3.31
N ALA A 30 8.28 1.42 -4.31
CA ALA A 30 8.39 1.93 -5.68
C ALA A 30 7.03 2.16 -6.37
N ALA A 31 6.02 1.33 -6.10
CA ALA A 31 4.66 1.55 -6.61
C ALA A 31 4.03 2.80 -5.99
N VAL A 32 4.16 2.97 -4.68
CA VAL A 32 3.67 4.15 -3.96
C VAL A 32 4.38 5.42 -4.43
N LEU A 33 5.70 5.40 -4.58
CA LEU A 33 6.46 6.56 -5.05
C LEU A 33 5.99 7.02 -6.44
N ARG A 34 5.71 6.09 -7.36
CA ARG A 34 5.14 6.42 -8.68
C ARG A 34 3.75 7.03 -8.55
N ALA A 35 2.89 6.44 -7.74
CA ALA A 35 1.55 6.96 -7.49
C ALA A 35 1.58 8.39 -6.93
N ILE A 36 2.44 8.66 -5.94
CA ILE A 36 2.64 10.00 -5.38
C ILE A 36 3.16 10.96 -6.45
N SER A 37 4.16 10.56 -7.24
CA SER A 37 4.75 11.41 -8.27
C SER A 37 3.71 11.85 -9.31
N GLU A 38 2.81 10.97 -9.69
CA GLU A 38 1.71 11.27 -10.62
C GLU A 38 0.64 12.16 -9.97
N LEU A 39 0.29 11.91 -8.70
CA LEU A 39 -0.67 12.74 -7.97
C LEU A 39 -0.14 14.16 -7.76
N MET A 40 1.15 14.33 -7.46
CA MET A 40 1.76 15.64 -7.23
C MET A 40 1.83 16.52 -8.49
N GLN A 41 1.59 15.98 -9.69
CA GLN A 41 1.46 16.79 -10.90
C GLN A 41 0.23 17.70 -10.88
N TYR A 42 -0.74 17.41 -9.99
CA TYR A 42 -1.95 18.21 -9.81
C TYR A 42 -1.84 19.05 -8.53
N SER A 43 -2.09 20.36 -8.65
CA SER A 43 -1.89 21.31 -7.55
C SER A 43 -2.82 21.08 -6.35
N ASP A 44 -3.99 20.49 -6.58
CA ASP A 44 -4.98 20.26 -5.52
C ASP A 44 -4.58 19.08 -4.62
N THR A 45 -4.08 17.98 -5.18
CA THR A 45 -3.59 16.80 -4.45
C THR A 45 -2.27 17.05 -3.73
N ALA A 46 -1.53 18.11 -4.06
CA ALA A 46 -0.29 18.49 -3.39
C ALA A 46 -0.49 19.25 -2.07
N ARG A 47 -1.73 19.64 -1.73
CA ARG A 47 -2.03 20.37 -0.49
C ARG A 47 -1.88 19.47 0.73
N GLU A 48 -1.45 20.04 1.85
CA GLU A 48 -1.22 19.33 3.12
C GLU A 48 -2.48 18.57 3.59
N GLU A 49 -3.65 19.18 3.44
CA GLU A 49 -4.96 18.57 3.71
C GLU A 49 -5.27 17.31 2.89
N ASN A 50 -4.53 17.06 1.80
CA ASN A 50 -4.69 15.93 0.89
C ASN A 50 -3.56 14.90 1.00
N GLN A 51 -2.73 14.95 2.05
CA GLN A 51 -1.63 14.00 2.31
C GLN A 51 -2.08 12.70 3.03
N ASP A 52 -3.33 12.26 2.81
CA ASP A 52 -3.80 10.98 3.33
C ASP A 52 -3.15 9.83 2.54
N LEU A 53 -2.36 8.98 3.22
CA LEU A 53 -1.69 7.80 2.65
C LEU A 53 -2.66 6.84 1.92
N ARG A 54 -3.95 6.86 2.25
CA ARG A 54 -4.97 6.10 1.53
C ARG A 54 -5.01 6.43 0.05
N ILE A 55 -4.81 7.69 -0.32
CA ILE A 55 -4.91 8.17 -1.70
C ILE A 55 -3.79 7.56 -2.58
N PRO A 56 -2.49 7.72 -2.26
CA PRO A 56 -1.44 7.08 -3.04
C PRO A 56 -1.48 5.55 -2.94
N PHE A 57 -1.97 4.97 -1.84
CA PHE A 57 -2.10 3.51 -1.72
C PHE A 57 -3.18 2.97 -2.65
N ALA A 58 -4.35 3.60 -2.65
CA ALA A 58 -5.46 3.25 -3.53
C ALA A 58 -5.05 3.38 -5.00
N LYS A 59 -4.36 4.47 -5.35
CA LYS A 59 -3.82 4.65 -6.70
C LYS A 59 -2.81 3.56 -7.07
N ALA A 60 -1.82 3.29 -6.23
CA ALA A 60 -0.81 2.26 -6.51
C ALA A 60 -1.42 0.87 -6.70
N LEU A 61 -2.43 0.51 -5.89
CA LEU A 61 -3.15 -0.76 -6.02
C LEU A 61 -4.04 -0.78 -7.28
N HIS A 62 -4.67 0.33 -7.61
CA HIS A 62 -5.43 0.47 -8.85
C HIS A 62 -4.53 0.35 -10.09
N ASP A 63 -3.32 0.91 -10.08
CA ASP A 63 -2.37 0.77 -11.19
C ASP A 63 -1.89 -0.68 -11.36
N LEU A 64 -1.81 -1.44 -10.28
CA LEU A 64 -1.37 -2.85 -10.30
C LEU A 64 -2.49 -3.83 -10.65
N TYR A 65 -3.72 -3.57 -10.20
CA TYR A 65 -4.82 -4.53 -10.22
C TYR A 65 -6.12 -3.99 -10.83
N GLY A 66 -6.13 -2.76 -11.32
CA GLY A 66 -7.29 -2.12 -11.95
C GLY A 66 -7.86 -3.00 -13.06
N GLY A 67 -9.17 -3.19 -13.06
CA GLY A 67 -9.88 -4.08 -13.99
C GLY A 67 -9.73 -5.59 -13.73
N GLN A 68 -8.87 -6.02 -12.79
CA GLN A 68 -8.72 -7.41 -12.38
C GLN A 68 -9.34 -7.70 -11.00
N LYS A 69 -9.51 -6.66 -10.19
CA LYS A 69 -10.04 -6.72 -8.83
C LYS A 69 -11.26 -5.82 -8.71
N SER A 70 -12.22 -6.27 -7.91
CA SER A 70 -13.37 -5.44 -7.54
C SER A 70 -12.96 -4.32 -6.59
N ASP A 71 -13.76 -3.26 -6.52
CA ASP A 71 -13.54 -2.13 -5.59
C ASP A 71 -13.49 -2.60 -4.13
N ALA A 72 -14.28 -3.61 -3.77
CA ALA A 72 -14.26 -4.20 -2.43
C ALA A 72 -12.91 -4.89 -2.14
N GLU A 73 -12.36 -5.65 -3.10
CA GLU A 73 -11.05 -6.27 -2.94
C GLU A 73 -9.93 -5.23 -2.86
N LEU A 74 -9.98 -4.19 -3.70
CA LEU A 74 -8.99 -3.10 -3.66
C LEU A 74 -9.06 -2.33 -2.33
N THR A 75 -10.26 -2.10 -1.81
CA THR A 75 -10.46 -1.45 -0.50
C THR A 75 -9.83 -2.28 0.63
N GLU A 76 -10.06 -3.59 0.64
CA GLU A 76 -9.44 -4.49 1.63
C GLU A 76 -7.91 -4.50 1.53
N MET A 77 -7.36 -4.45 0.31
CA MET A 77 -5.92 -4.32 0.09
C MET A 77 -5.38 -3.00 0.62
N VAL A 78 -6.07 -1.87 0.41
CA VAL A 78 -5.66 -0.55 0.95
C VAL A 78 -5.60 -0.59 2.48
N LEU A 79 -6.67 -1.07 3.13
CA LEU A 79 -6.74 -1.15 4.58
C LEU A 79 -5.62 -2.02 5.16
N LEU A 80 -5.34 -3.15 4.51
CA LEU A 80 -4.25 -4.04 4.93
C LEU A 80 -2.87 -3.38 4.74
N MET A 81 -2.62 -2.71 3.61
CA MET A 81 -1.33 -2.03 3.39
C MET A 81 -1.11 -0.89 4.40
N LEU A 82 -2.15 -0.13 4.75
CA LEU A 82 -2.08 0.90 5.78
C LEU A 82 -1.72 0.32 7.14
N GLU A 83 -2.34 -0.79 7.52
CA GLU A 83 -2.03 -1.45 8.78
C GLU A 83 -0.59 -1.94 8.81
N VAL A 84 -0.10 -2.56 7.73
CA VAL A 84 1.29 -3.04 7.65
C VAL A 84 2.30 -1.88 7.68
N GLU A 85 2.01 -0.77 7.00
CA GLU A 85 2.90 0.40 6.96
C GLU A 85 2.93 1.16 8.29
N THR A 86 1.79 1.23 8.99
CA THR A 86 1.68 1.93 10.28
C THR A 86 1.95 1.02 11.49
N ALA A 87 2.11 -0.28 11.26
CA ALA A 87 2.44 -1.24 12.31
C ALA A 87 3.78 -0.85 12.98
N PRO A 88 3.81 -0.68 14.31
CA PRO A 88 5.03 -0.31 15.00
C PRO A 88 6.15 -1.32 14.70
N PHE A 89 7.36 -0.80 14.52
CA PHE A 89 8.54 -1.63 14.38
C PHE A 89 8.79 -2.31 15.73
N LEU A 90 8.63 -3.63 15.79
CA LEU A 90 8.83 -4.43 17.01
C LEU A 90 10.29 -4.87 17.19
N GLY A 91 11.18 -4.52 16.26
CA GLY A 91 12.60 -4.78 16.44
C GLY A 91 13.11 -3.95 17.60
N LYS A 92 13.79 -4.60 18.56
CA LYS A 92 14.74 -3.88 19.42
C LYS A 92 15.65 -3.12 18.46
N GLY A 93 15.62 -1.79 18.54
CA GLY A 93 16.54 -0.94 17.77
C GLY A 93 18.00 -1.35 18.03
N PRO A 94 18.94 -0.85 17.22
CA PRO A 94 20.36 -1.08 17.45
C PRO A 94 20.79 -0.70 18.87
#